data_AF-A0A842W6D3-F1
#
_entry.id   AF-A0A842W6D3-F1
#
_cell.length_a   1.000
_cell.length_b   1.000
_cell.length_c   1.000
_cell.angle_alpha   90.00
_cell.angle_beta   90.00
_cell.angle_gamma   90.00
#
_symmetry.space_group_name_H-M   'P 1'
#
loop_
_entity.id
_entity.type
_entity.pdbx_description
1 polymer ?
#
loop_
_entity_poly.entity_id
_entity_poly.type
_entity_poly.pdbx_seq_one_letter_code
_entity_poly.pdbx_strand_id
1 'polypeptide(L)' 'MKLTAEIKVYGDPERLYSCFKPELADKKRSNFEIKKKKDYLLFDIKAKDSVALRATINGITKLITVYEKVNKV' A
#
# COMPACT_ATOMS: atom_id res chain seq x y z
N MET A 1 15.34 -6.53 -14.54
CA MET A 1 14.65 -7.55 -13.73
C MET A 1 13.32 -6.94 -13.29
N LYS A 2 12.15 -7.55 -13.55
CA LYS A 2 10.87 -7.00 -13.07
C LYS A 2 10.60 -7.58 -11.68
N LEU A 3 10.48 -6.72 -10.68
CA LEU A 3 10.22 -7.13 -9.30
C LEU A 3 8.79 -6.81 -8.93
N THR A 4 8.12 -7.80 -8.33
CA THR A 4 6.72 -7.68 -7.91
C THR A 4 6.57 -8.06 -6.45
N ALA A 5 5.69 -7.38 -5.74
CA ALA A 5 5.31 -7.73 -4.37
C ALA A 5 3.81 -7.55 -4.18
N GLU A 6 3.22 -8.42 -3.37
CA GLU A 6 1.82 -8.36 -3.00
C GLU A 6 1.71 -8.23 -1.48
N ILE A 7 1.03 -7.18 -1.02
CA ILE A 7 0.75 -6.98 0.42
C ILE A 7 -0.75 -7.07 0.63
N LYS A 8 -1.17 -7.95 1.53
CA LYS A 8 -2.57 -8.09 1.96
C LYS A 8 -2.71 -7.47 3.34
N VAL A 9 -3.55 -6.44 3.46
CA VAL A 9 -3.86 -5.79 4.74
C VAL A 9 -5.29 -6.13 5.10
N TYR A 10 -5.46 -6.95 6.12
CA TYR A 10 -6.75 -7.34 6.66
C TYR A 10 -7.28 -6.24 7.59
N GLY A 11 -8.58 -5.96 7.53
CA GLY A 11 -9.21 -4.87 8.27
C GLY A 11 -10.33 -4.23 7.46
N ASP A 12 -10.76 -3.03 7.87
CA ASP A 12 -11.81 -2.29 7.17
C ASP A 12 -11.29 -1.73 5.82
N PRO A 13 -11.69 -2.30 4.67
CA PRO A 13 -11.09 -1.95 3.37
C PRO A 13 -11.51 -0.56 2.90
N GLU A 14 -12.61 0.00 3.40
CA GLU A 14 -13.07 1.34 3.02
C GLU A 14 -12.26 2.43 3.71
N ARG A 15 -12.04 2.28 5.03
CA ARG A 15 -11.19 3.18 5.80
C ARG A 15 -9.75 3.11 5.33
N LEU A 16 -9.21 1.90 5.17
CA LEU A 16 -7.85 1.69 4.65
C LEU A 16 -7.71 2.42 3.31
N TYR A 17 -8.54 2.10 2.31
CA TYR A 17 -8.43 2.71 0.99
C TYR A 17 -8.52 4.24 1.02
N SER A 18 -9.38 4.80 1.87
CA SER A 18 -9.51 6.26 2.01
C SER A 18 -8.23 6.89 2.57
N CYS A 19 -7.54 6.22 3.50
CA CYS A 19 -6.22 6.65 3.99
C CYS A 19 -5.12 6.53 2.94
N PHE A 20 -5.14 5.51 2.07
CA PHE A 20 -4.11 5.31 1.04
C PHE A 20 -4.36 6.12 -0.26
N LYS A 21 -5.61 6.54 -0.52
CA LYS A 21 -6.00 7.32 -1.69
C LYS A 21 -5.18 8.61 -1.91
N PRO A 22 -4.93 9.46 -0.90
CA PRO A 22 -4.12 10.67 -1.10
C PRO A 22 -2.66 10.32 -1.48
N GLU A 23 -2.12 9.21 -0.97
CA GLU A 23 -0.74 8.82 -1.26
C GLU A 23 -0.57 8.07 -2.60
N LEU A 24 -1.66 7.56 -3.16
CA LEU A 24 -1.74 7.03 -4.52
C LEU A 24 -1.61 8.12 -5.59
N ALA A 25 -2.04 9.34 -5.30
CA ALA A 25 -2.13 10.40 -6.30
C ALA A 25 -0.77 10.94 -6.76
N ASP A 26 0.31 10.70 -6.00
CA ASP A 26 1.58 11.44 -6.18
C ASP A 26 2.78 10.60 -6.65
N LYS A 27 2.65 9.27 -6.80
CA LYS A 27 3.83 8.41 -7.06
C LYS A 27 4.08 8.18 -8.56
N LYS A 28 4.66 9.21 -9.23
CA LYS A 28 5.17 9.16 -10.62
C LYS A 28 6.30 8.14 -10.90
N ARG A 29 6.83 7.42 -9.91
CA ARG A 29 8.04 6.55 -10.06
C ARG A 29 7.82 5.05 -9.87
N SER A 30 6.65 4.61 -9.39
CA SER A 30 6.37 3.19 -9.12
C SER A 30 4.92 2.86 -9.48
N ASN A 31 4.68 1.87 -10.34
CA ASN A 31 3.32 1.39 -10.59
C ASN A 31 2.93 0.43 -9.46
N PHE A 32 1.98 0.84 -8.62
CA PHE A 32 1.31 -0.08 -7.73
C PHE A 32 -0.21 0.11 -7.82
N GLU A 33 -0.93 -0.98 -7.82
CA GLU A 33 -2.39 -1.02 -7.88
C GLU A 33 -2.94 -1.42 -6.51
N ILE A 34 -3.99 -0.75 -6.06
CA ILE A 34 -4.72 -1.15 -4.85
C ILE A 34 -6.06 -1.75 -5.27
N LYS A 35 -6.28 -3.02 -4.91
CA LYS A 35 -7.53 -3.73 -5.15
C LYS A 35 -8.25 -3.94 -3.82
N LYS A 36 -9.42 -3.33 -3.67
CA LYS A 36 -10.32 -3.62 -2.55
C LYS A 36 -10.89 -5.03 -2.70
N LYS A 37 -10.80 -5.83 -1.64
CA LYS A 37 -11.51 -7.11 -1.48
C LYS A 37 -12.38 -7.03 -0.23
N LYS A 38 -13.32 -7.97 -0.09
CA LYS A 38 -14.32 -7.96 1.00
C LYS A 38 -13.67 -7.92 2.40
N ASP A 39 -12.59 -8.67 2.59
CA ASP A 39 -11.94 -8.83 3.89
C ASP A 39 -10.56 -8.13 4.01
N TYR A 40 -10.04 -7.63 2.89
CA TYR A 40 -8.68 -7.09 2.85
C TYR A 40 -8.46 -6.09 1.71
N LEU A 41 -7.45 -5.25 1.89
CA LEU A 41 -6.89 -4.42 0.83
C LEU A 41 -5.67 -5.14 0.23
N LEU A 42 -5.65 -5.35 -1.09
CA LEU A 42 -4.51 -5.90 -1.81
C LEU A 42 -3.70 -4.78 -2.46
N PHE A 43 -2.42 -4.70 -2.14
CA PHE A 43 -1.46 -3.83 -2.81
C PHE A 43 -0.60 -4.68 -3.75
N ASP A 44 -0.78 -4.50 -5.06
CA ASP A 44 0.00 -5.13 -6.12
C ASP A 44 1.07 -4.14 -6.59
N ILE A 45 2.33 -4.38 -6.23
CA ILE A 45 3.43 -3.44 -6.45
C ILE A 45 4.33 -3.99 -7.55
N LYS A 46 4.58 -3.17 -8.58
CA LYS A 46 5.51 -3.49 -9.68
C LYS A 46 6.61 -2.45 -9.73
N ALA A 47 7.84 -2.91 -9.53
CA ALA A 47 9.03 -2.06 -9.49
C ALA A 47 10.06 -2.47 -10.55
N LYS A 48 10.81 -1.48 -11.04
CA LYS A 48 11.92 -1.70 -11.99
C LYS A 48 13.16 -2.26 -11.31
N ASP A 49 13.36 -1.96 -10.02
CA ASP A 49 14.55 -2.31 -9.25
C ASP A 49 14.21 -2.53 -7.77
N SER A 50 15.10 -3.24 -7.06
CA SER A 50 14.89 -3.63 -5.65
C SER A 50 14.79 -2.44 -4.71
N VAL A 51 15.50 -1.34 -5.03
CA VAL A 51 15.45 -0.08 -4.27
C VAL A 51 14.07 0.56 -4.36
N ALA A 52 13.48 0.60 -5.55
CA ALA A 52 12.14 1.16 -5.77
C ALA A 52 11.06 0.31 -5.08
N LEU A 53 11.22 -1.02 -5.11
CA LEU A 53 10.35 -1.94 -4.39
C LEU A 53 10.41 -1.67 -2.87
N ARG A 54 11.62 -1.64 -2.30
CA ARG A 54 11.82 -1.41 -0.86
C ARG A 54 11.25 -0.06 -0.41
N ALA A 55 11.46 1.00 -1.20
CA ALA A 55 10.91 2.32 -0.89
C ALA A 55 9.38 2.30 -0.86
N THR A 56 8.75 1.60 -1.80
CA THR A 56 7.29 1.49 -1.89
C THR A 56 6.73 0.69 -0.72
N ILE A 57 7.32 -0.47 -0.40
CA ILE A 57 6.93 -1.30 0.74
C ILE A 57 7.05 -0.50 2.04
N ASN A 58 8.18 0.17 2.26
CA ASN A 58 8.39 0.98 3.47
C ASN A 58 7.37 2.12 3.61
N GLY A 59 6.97 2.74 2.50
CA GLY A 59 5.90 3.75 2.51
C GLY A 59 4.55 3.16 2.93
N ILE A 60 4.18 2.02 2.35
CA ILE A 60 2.93 1.32 2.69
C ILE A 60 2.93 0.89 4.16
N THR A 61 4.04 0.33 4.68
CA THR A 61 4.14 -0.07 6.08
C THR A 61 3.97 1.10 7.03
N LYS A 62 4.57 2.27 6.75
CA LYS A 62 4.40 3.47 7.59
C LYS A 62 2.95 3.91 7.67
N LEU A 63 2.23 3.88 6.55
CA LEU A 63 0.80 4.22 6.53
C LEU A 63 -0.05 3.24 7.32
N ILE A 64 0.24 1.94 7.20
CA ILE A 64 -0.42 0.92 8.02
C ILE A 64 -0.16 1.21 9.49
N THR A 65 1.08 1.54 9.89
CA THR A 65 1.40 1.91 11.27
C THR A 65 0.63 3.14 11.75
N VAL A 66 0.48 4.18 10.90
CA VAL A 66 -0.33 5.36 11.24
C VAL A 66 -1.80 4.97 11.40
N TYR A 67 -2.34 4.19 10.47
CA TYR A 67 -3.71 3.68 10.56
C TYR A 67 -3.94 2.88 11.84
N GLU A 68 -3.06 1.95 12.17
CA GLU A 68 -3.15 1.16 13.40
C GLU A 68 -3.11 2.02 14.66
N LYS A 69 -2.31 3.10 14.66
CA LYS A 69 -2.26 4.04 15.79
C LYS A 69 -3.53 4.88 15.92
N VAL A 70 -4.07 5.38 14.81
CA VAL A 70 -5.28 6.21 14.80
C VAL A 70 -6.52 5.38 15.16
N ASN A 71 -6.57 4.12 14.74
CA ASN A 71 -7.73 3.24 14.95
C ASN A 71 -7.68 2.48 16.30
N LYS A 72 -6.60 2.62 17.08
CA LYS A 72 -6.46 2.10 18.46
C LYS A 72 -6.92 3.08 19.55
N VAL A 73 -7.55 4.20 19.17
CA VAL A 73 -8.15 5.19 20.08
C VAL A 73 -9.66 5.06 20.07
#